data_AF-A0A947AMD1-F1
#
_entry.id   AF-A0A947AMD1-F1
#
_cell.length_a   1.000
_cell.length_b   1.000
_cell.length_c   1.000
_cell.angle_alpha   90.00
_cell.angle_beta   90.00
_cell.angle_gamma   90.00
#
_symmetry.space_group_name_H-M   'P 1'
#
loop_
_entity.id
_entity.type
_entity.pdbx_description
1 polymer ?
#
loop_
_entity_poly.entity_id
_entity_poly.type
_entity_poly.pdbx_seq_one_letter_code
_entity_poly.pdbx_strand_id
1 'polypeptide(L)'
;MQSRQKRSNISNNKRKWRKQNLPKFSYISSLPITDRKDDIIDAISKYQVVIISGETGSGKTTQIPKFCLAAKRGINGKIGCTQPRRIAATTVANRIAEELGEKIGQSVGYKIRFKDKTRHDSFIKIMTDGILLAETLSDPHLKEYDTIIVDEAHERSLNIDFVLGILKKLIKRRKRLKLIITSATIDTEKFSKAFDGAPVIEVSGRMYPVDIRYLTADPHLKKQKQQGNNDLTHVELTVDAIQTLSRESQNGDILVFMPTEQDIRETCEILEGKNYKNL
;
A
#
# COMPACT_ATOMS: atom_id res chain seq x y z
N MET A 1 -3.12 17.84 -39.80
CA MET A 1 -2.56 18.85 -38.87
C MET A 1 -3.55 19.29 -37.79
N GLN A 2 -4.81 19.62 -38.12
CA GLN A 2 -5.82 20.09 -37.16
C GLN A 2 -6.10 19.16 -35.95
N SER A 3 -6.05 17.83 -36.12
CA SER A 3 -6.27 16.86 -35.03
C SER A 3 -5.13 16.83 -33.99
N ARG A 4 -3.88 17.09 -34.41
CA ARG A 4 -2.72 17.19 -33.51
C ARG A 4 -2.75 18.50 -32.72
N GLN A 5 -3.12 19.61 -33.35
CA GLN A 5 -3.32 20.90 -32.66
C GLN A 5 -4.44 20.84 -31.63
N LYS A 6 -5.58 20.22 -31.96
CA LYS A 6 -6.70 20.05 -31.02
C LYS A 6 -6.31 19.20 -29.80
N ARG A 7 -5.58 18.09 -30.00
CA ARG A 7 -5.05 17.26 -28.90
C ARG A 7 -4.02 17.99 -28.04
N SER A 8 -3.15 18.79 -28.65
CA SER A 8 -2.17 19.64 -27.94
C SER A 8 -2.85 20.66 -27.04
N ASN A 9 -3.90 21.34 -27.53
CA ASN A 9 -4.65 22.33 -26.75
C ASN A 9 -5.39 21.71 -25.56
N ILE A 10 -6.02 20.54 -25.74
CA ILE A 10 -6.66 19.81 -24.64
C ILE A 10 -5.63 19.40 -23.57
N SER A 11 -4.46 18.91 -23.99
CA SER A 11 -3.38 18.54 -23.06
C SER A 11 -2.85 19.74 -22.28
N ASN A 12 -2.66 20.88 -22.94
CA ASN A 12 -2.22 22.13 -22.29
C ASN A 12 -3.27 22.67 -21.30
N ASN A 13 -4.56 22.65 -21.67
CA ASN A 13 -5.64 23.07 -20.78
C ASN A 13 -5.74 22.16 -19.55
N LYS A 14 -5.66 20.84 -19.73
CA LYS A 14 -5.67 19.88 -18.61
C LYS A 14 -4.48 20.09 -17.68
N ARG A 15 -3.30 20.35 -18.25
CA ARG A 15 -2.08 20.66 -17.48
C ARG A 15 -2.22 21.98 -16.70
N LYS A 16 -2.77 23.03 -17.31
CA LYS A 16 -3.02 24.32 -16.65
C LYS A 16 -4.00 24.15 -15.50
N TRP A 17 -5.10 23.44 -15.72
CA TRP A 17 -6.08 23.12 -14.67
C TRP A 17 -5.43 22.35 -13.52
N ARG A 18 -4.62 21.32 -13.80
CA ARG A 18 -3.93 20.54 -12.75
C ARG A 18 -2.96 21.37 -11.92
N LYS A 19 -2.24 22.32 -12.54
CA LYS A 19 -1.37 23.25 -11.81
C LYS A 19 -2.14 24.17 -10.86
N GLN A 20 -3.32 24.62 -11.28
CA GLN A 20 -4.15 25.55 -10.50
C GLN A 20 -4.95 24.84 -9.40
N ASN A 21 -5.27 23.56 -9.59
CA ASN A 21 -6.11 22.76 -8.70
C ASN A 21 -5.31 21.66 -7.98
N LEU A 22 -3.99 21.86 -7.80
CA LEU A 22 -3.19 20.92 -7.02
C LEU A 22 -3.78 20.88 -5.60
N PRO A 23 -4.13 19.68 -5.06
CA PRO A 23 -4.67 19.59 -3.72
C PRO A 23 -3.68 20.14 -2.71
N LYS A 24 -4.19 20.82 -1.68
CA LYS A 24 -3.37 21.20 -0.53
C LYS A 24 -3.13 19.95 0.31
N PHE A 25 -1.92 19.77 0.79
CA PHE A 25 -1.58 18.64 1.65
C PHE A 25 -0.66 19.09 2.77
N SER A 26 -0.80 18.43 3.91
CA SER A 26 0.11 18.50 5.05
C SER A 26 0.86 17.18 5.21
N TYR A 27 1.97 17.25 5.93
CA TYR A 27 2.78 16.10 6.29
C TYR A 27 2.50 15.71 7.73
N ILE A 28 2.42 14.41 7.99
CA ILE A 28 2.24 13.88 9.34
C ILE A 28 3.62 13.72 9.96
N SER A 29 3.99 14.62 10.86
CA SER A 29 5.33 14.66 11.47
C SER A 29 5.66 13.45 12.34
N SER A 30 4.66 12.69 12.81
CA SER A 30 4.87 11.50 13.64
C SER A 30 5.31 10.26 12.86
N LEU A 31 5.15 10.23 11.52
CA LEU A 31 5.48 9.07 10.70
C LEU A 31 6.98 9.03 10.38
N PRO A 32 7.66 7.87 10.50
CA PRO A 32 9.10 7.76 10.23
C PRO A 32 9.53 8.23 8.83
N ILE A 33 8.67 8.02 7.81
CA ILE A 33 8.99 8.46 6.45
C ILE A 33 9.11 9.98 6.31
N THR A 34 8.49 10.74 7.20
CA THR A 34 8.53 12.21 7.15
C THR A 34 9.94 12.74 7.41
N ASP A 35 10.78 12.02 8.16
CA ASP A 35 12.19 12.37 8.40
C ASP A 35 13.03 12.33 7.12
N ARG A 36 12.62 11.52 6.14
CA ARG A 36 13.27 11.38 4.82
C ARG A 36 12.52 12.13 3.70
N LYS A 37 11.54 12.96 4.05
CA LYS A 37 10.64 13.64 3.09
C LYS A 37 11.41 14.42 2.02
N ASP A 38 12.36 15.26 2.43
CA ASP A 38 13.11 16.12 1.50
C ASP A 38 14.02 15.28 0.57
N ASP A 39 14.74 14.29 1.11
CA ASP A 39 15.52 13.33 0.32
C ASP A 39 14.67 12.61 -0.75
N ILE A 40 13.47 12.17 -0.36
CA ILE A 40 12.55 11.47 -1.26
C ILE A 40 12.06 12.42 -2.37
N ILE A 41 11.64 13.65 -2.03
CA ILE A 41 11.16 14.64 -3.02
C ILE A 41 12.28 14.99 -4.01
N ASP A 42 13.50 15.18 -3.52
CA ASP A 42 14.66 15.49 -4.33
C ASP A 42 15.04 14.33 -5.25
N ALA A 43 15.03 13.10 -4.74
CA ALA A 43 15.29 11.92 -5.56
C ALA A 43 14.22 11.72 -6.64
N ILE A 44 12.94 11.89 -6.32
CA ILE A 44 11.84 11.83 -7.30
C ILE A 44 12.03 12.88 -8.39
N SER A 45 12.50 14.07 -8.04
CA SER A 45 12.79 15.13 -8.99
C SER A 45 13.97 14.75 -9.91
N LYS A 46 15.08 14.29 -9.34
CA LYS A 46 16.35 14.04 -10.04
C LYS A 46 16.38 12.74 -10.85
N TYR A 47 15.87 11.64 -10.32
CA TYR A 47 16.06 10.30 -10.91
C TYR A 47 14.79 9.77 -11.55
N GLN A 48 14.90 9.08 -12.70
CA GLN A 48 13.73 8.54 -13.39
C GLN A 48 13.07 7.40 -12.60
N VAL A 49 13.89 6.55 -11.98
CA VAL A 49 13.48 5.45 -11.10
C VAL A 49 14.03 5.71 -9.71
N VAL A 50 13.23 5.50 -8.67
CA VAL A 50 13.63 5.59 -7.26
C VAL A 50 13.10 4.37 -6.52
N ILE A 51 13.91 3.78 -5.66
CA ILE A 51 13.51 2.69 -4.79
C ILE A 51 13.43 3.23 -3.36
N ILE A 52 12.31 2.98 -2.68
CA ILE A 52 12.09 3.42 -1.31
C ILE A 52 11.79 2.20 -0.44
N SER A 53 12.69 1.87 0.47
CA SER A 53 12.48 0.78 1.42
C SER A 53 12.16 1.29 2.81
N GLY A 54 11.52 0.45 3.60
CA GLY A 54 11.27 0.69 5.02
C GLY A 54 10.19 -0.22 5.54
N GLU A 55 10.14 -0.46 6.84
CA GLU A 55 9.19 -1.40 7.45
C GLU A 55 7.72 -1.02 7.21
N THR A 56 6.81 -1.99 7.37
CA THR A 56 5.37 -1.70 7.42
C THR A 56 5.07 -0.70 8.54
N GLY A 57 4.07 0.16 8.35
CA GLY A 57 3.76 1.22 9.32
C GLY A 57 4.64 2.48 9.25
N SER A 58 5.74 2.48 8.50
CA SER A 58 6.59 3.68 8.30
C SER A 58 5.90 4.84 7.55
N GLY A 59 4.75 4.59 6.90
CA GLY A 59 3.97 5.59 6.18
C GLY A 59 4.20 5.66 4.67
N LYS A 60 5.01 4.76 4.07
CA LYS A 60 5.32 4.71 2.63
C LYS A 60 4.08 4.89 1.73
N THR A 61 3.13 3.99 1.87
CA THR A 61 1.95 3.90 1.01
C THR A 61 1.06 5.15 1.04
N THR A 62 0.93 5.82 2.19
CA THR A 62 0.07 7.00 2.32
C THR A 62 0.81 8.31 2.01
N GLN A 63 2.11 8.39 2.29
CA GLN A 63 2.87 9.64 2.15
C GLN A 63 3.56 9.80 0.78
N ILE A 64 4.08 8.73 0.16
CA ILE A 64 4.82 8.81 -1.11
C ILE A 64 3.97 9.44 -2.25
N PRO A 65 2.66 9.14 -2.41
CA PRO A 65 1.83 9.84 -3.38
C PRO A 65 1.77 11.36 -3.16
N LYS A 66 1.79 11.82 -1.90
CA LYS A 66 1.82 13.25 -1.55
C LYS A 66 3.20 13.86 -1.82
N PHE A 67 4.29 13.12 -1.56
CA PHE A 67 5.64 13.57 -1.93
C PHE A 67 5.80 13.69 -3.45
N CYS A 68 5.14 12.84 -4.22
CA CYS A 68 5.08 13.00 -5.67
C CYS A 68 4.41 14.32 -6.07
N LEU A 69 3.30 14.69 -5.42
CA LEU A 69 2.65 16.00 -5.66
C LEU A 69 3.59 17.16 -5.32
N ALA A 70 4.32 17.07 -4.20
CA ALA A 70 5.34 18.05 -3.80
C ALA A 70 6.47 18.17 -4.84
N ALA A 71 6.91 17.05 -5.41
CA ALA A 71 7.84 16.97 -6.53
C ALA A 71 7.23 17.37 -7.89
N LYS A 72 6.08 18.07 -7.89
CA LYS A 72 5.37 18.56 -9.09
C LYS A 72 4.98 17.45 -10.07
N ARG A 73 4.75 16.23 -9.56
CA ARG A 73 4.12 15.11 -10.29
C ARG A 73 2.60 15.24 -10.23
N GLY A 74 1.90 14.40 -10.99
CA GLY A 74 0.44 14.48 -11.07
C GLY A 74 -0.07 15.64 -11.95
N ILE A 75 0.82 16.36 -12.64
CA ILE A 75 0.50 17.54 -13.46
C ILE A 75 0.37 17.19 -14.95
N ASN A 76 1.24 16.30 -15.45
CA ASN A 76 1.26 15.88 -16.86
C ASN A 76 0.45 14.61 -17.11
N GLY A 77 0.02 13.96 -16.03
CA GLY A 77 -0.78 12.74 -15.97
C GLY A 77 -1.10 12.47 -14.50
N LYS A 78 -1.79 11.38 -14.21
CA LYS A 78 -2.06 10.94 -12.82
C LYS A 78 -0.80 10.34 -12.19
N ILE A 79 -0.79 10.31 -10.87
CA ILE A 79 0.06 9.43 -10.07
C ILE A 79 -0.74 8.15 -9.88
N GLY A 80 -0.30 7.06 -10.49
CA GLY A 80 -0.87 5.73 -10.27
C GLY A 80 -0.09 5.01 -9.19
N CYS A 81 -0.73 4.50 -8.16
CA CYS A 81 -0.09 3.67 -7.14
C CYS A 81 -0.75 2.29 -7.14
N THR A 82 0.04 1.24 -7.34
CA THR A 82 -0.48 -0.12 -7.25
C THR A 82 -0.43 -0.62 -5.82
N GLN A 83 -1.30 -1.57 -5.51
CA GLN A 83 -1.42 -2.23 -4.21
C GLN A 83 -1.89 -3.68 -4.47
N PRO A 84 -1.20 -4.71 -3.99
CA PRO A 84 -1.55 -6.09 -4.36
C PRO A 84 -2.92 -6.53 -3.85
N ARG A 85 -3.30 -6.06 -2.65
CA ARG A 85 -4.55 -6.42 -2.00
C ARG A 85 -5.66 -5.40 -2.29
N ARG A 86 -6.85 -5.89 -2.66
CA ARG A 86 -8.03 -5.04 -2.95
C ARG A 86 -8.49 -4.19 -1.77
N ILE A 87 -8.48 -4.76 -0.56
CA ILE A 87 -8.86 -4.07 0.67
C ILE A 87 -7.85 -2.97 0.97
N ALA A 88 -6.55 -3.28 0.92
CA ALA A 88 -5.49 -2.30 1.09
C ALA A 88 -5.62 -1.14 0.09
N ALA A 89 -5.80 -1.42 -1.20
CA ALA A 89 -6.00 -0.39 -2.22
C ALA A 89 -7.18 0.56 -1.89
N THR A 90 -8.29 0.03 -1.39
CA THR A 90 -9.46 0.82 -1.02
C THR A 90 -9.21 1.65 0.25
N THR A 91 -8.66 1.03 1.30
CA THR A 91 -8.37 1.68 2.58
C THR A 91 -7.33 2.78 2.44
N VAL A 92 -6.25 2.52 1.70
CA VAL A 92 -5.19 3.50 1.40
C VAL A 92 -5.76 4.70 0.66
N ALA A 93 -6.60 4.50 -0.35
CA ALA A 93 -7.18 5.60 -1.10
C ALA A 93 -8.08 6.48 -0.22
N ASN A 94 -8.91 5.85 0.62
CA ASN A 94 -9.74 6.58 1.59
C ASN A 94 -8.87 7.35 2.59
N ARG A 95 -7.81 6.73 3.11
CA ARG A 95 -6.89 7.38 4.05
C ARG A 95 -6.18 8.57 3.44
N ILE A 96 -5.67 8.45 2.21
CA ILE A 96 -5.04 9.59 1.53
C ILE A 96 -6.08 10.70 1.29
N ALA A 97 -7.31 10.37 0.89
CA ALA A 97 -8.36 11.39 0.72
C ALA A 97 -8.68 12.12 2.04
N GLU A 98 -8.81 11.38 3.13
CA GLU A 98 -9.01 11.90 4.49
C GLU A 98 -7.87 12.85 4.89
N GLU A 99 -6.62 12.44 4.68
CA GLU A 99 -5.44 13.26 4.98
C GLU A 99 -5.34 14.53 4.13
N LEU A 100 -5.99 14.56 2.96
CA LEU A 100 -6.12 15.75 2.12
C LEU A 100 -7.33 16.62 2.50
N GLY A 101 -8.17 16.18 3.45
CA GLY A 101 -9.43 16.85 3.80
C GLY A 101 -10.49 16.73 2.70
N GLU A 102 -10.40 15.70 1.85
CA GLU A 102 -11.28 15.49 0.70
C GLU A 102 -12.08 14.19 0.81
N LYS A 103 -13.14 14.07 0.01
CA LYS A 103 -13.85 12.80 -0.18
C LYS A 103 -13.22 11.99 -1.31
N ILE A 104 -13.29 10.67 -1.19
CA ILE A 104 -12.89 9.77 -2.29
C ILE A 104 -13.63 10.13 -3.58
N GLY A 105 -12.92 10.10 -4.70
CA GLY A 105 -13.40 10.52 -6.00
C GLY A 105 -13.16 12.00 -6.30
N GLN A 106 -12.56 12.79 -5.41
CA GLN A 106 -12.06 14.14 -5.75
C GLN A 106 -10.63 14.03 -6.32
N SER A 107 -9.61 14.54 -5.62
CA SER A 107 -8.23 14.46 -6.06
C SER A 107 -7.66 13.04 -5.94
N VAL A 108 -8.26 12.20 -5.10
CA VAL A 108 -7.88 10.79 -4.90
C VAL A 108 -9.02 9.89 -5.29
N GLY A 109 -8.74 8.84 -6.06
CA GLY A 109 -9.68 7.78 -6.37
C GLY A 109 -9.01 6.42 -6.36
N TYR A 110 -9.80 5.36 -6.45
CA TYR A 110 -9.26 4.01 -6.60
C TYR A 110 -9.98 3.18 -7.66
N LYS A 111 -9.28 2.19 -8.20
CA LYS A 111 -9.81 1.25 -9.17
C LYS A 111 -9.36 -0.17 -8.84
N ILE A 112 -10.33 -1.03 -8.53
CA ILE A 112 -10.14 -2.45 -8.31
C ILE A 112 -11.06 -3.23 -9.25
N ARG A 113 -10.89 -4.56 -9.31
CA ARG A 113 -11.81 -5.40 -10.11
C ARG A 113 -13.26 -5.14 -9.69
N PHE A 114 -14.10 -4.85 -10.69
CA PHE A 114 -15.53 -4.55 -10.57
C PHE A 114 -15.90 -3.24 -9.86
N LYS A 115 -14.94 -2.41 -9.45
CA LYS A 115 -15.25 -1.13 -8.77
C LYS A 115 -14.25 -0.04 -9.16
N ASP A 116 -14.78 1.01 -9.78
CA ASP A 116 -14.02 2.21 -10.14
C ASP A 116 -14.63 3.43 -9.45
N LYS A 117 -13.84 4.12 -8.63
CA LYS A 117 -14.18 5.36 -7.94
C LYS A 117 -13.24 6.49 -8.36
N THR A 118 -12.61 6.38 -9.53
CA THR A 118 -11.72 7.41 -10.08
C THR A 118 -12.50 8.36 -10.99
N ARG A 119 -12.14 9.63 -10.97
CA ARG A 119 -12.62 10.61 -11.96
C ARG A 119 -11.51 10.94 -12.95
N HIS A 120 -11.90 11.58 -14.04
CA HIS A 120 -10.95 12.01 -15.08
C HIS A 120 -9.97 13.08 -14.58
N ASP A 121 -10.38 13.88 -13.60
CA ASP A 121 -9.66 15.00 -12.99
C ASP A 121 -8.86 14.61 -11.73
N SER A 122 -9.04 13.41 -11.17
CA SER A 122 -8.24 12.94 -10.02
C SER A 122 -6.73 13.00 -10.26
N PHE A 123 -5.98 13.39 -9.24
CA PHE A 123 -4.51 13.47 -9.25
C PHE A 123 -3.88 12.12 -8.93
N ILE A 124 -4.40 11.44 -7.93
CA ILE A 124 -3.91 10.14 -7.43
C ILE A 124 -4.94 9.06 -7.75
N LYS A 125 -4.48 7.96 -8.35
CA LYS A 125 -5.26 6.73 -8.55
C LYS A 125 -4.57 5.60 -7.81
N ILE A 126 -5.21 5.07 -6.78
CA ILE A 126 -4.80 3.79 -6.16
C ILE A 126 -5.46 2.64 -6.92
N MET A 127 -4.74 1.57 -7.21
CA MET A 127 -5.32 0.45 -7.96
C MET A 127 -4.65 -0.86 -7.59
N THR A 128 -5.28 -1.98 -7.93
CA THR A 128 -4.58 -3.26 -7.82
C THR A 128 -3.58 -3.47 -8.95
N ASP A 129 -2.53 -4.26 -8.73
CA ASP A 129 -1.54 -4.57 -9.77
C ASP A 129 -2.19 -5.14 -11.03
N GLY A 130 -3.17 -6.03 -10.86
CA GLY A 130 -3.93 -6.61 -11.97
C GLY A 130 -4.73 -5.57 -12.78
N ILE A 131 -5.13 -4.44 -12.17
CA ILE A 131 -5.78 -3.34 -12.89
C ILE A 131 -4.76 -2.58 -13.72
N LEU A 132 -3.59 -2.25 -13.16
CA LEU A 132 -2.53 -1.62 -13.95
C LEU A 132 -2.09 -2.54 -15.10
N LEU A 133 -1.90 -3.84 -14.83
CA LEU A 133 -1.56 -4.82 -15.85
C LEU A 133 -2.61 -4.86 -16.97
N ALA A 134 -3.90 -4.90 -16.62
CA ALA A 134 -4.97 -4.84 -17.62
C ALA A 134 -4.96 -3.53 -18.44
N GLU A 135 -4.66 -2.39 -17.82
CA GLU A 135 -4.53 -1.10 -18.51
C GLU A 135 -3.34 -1.08 -19.49
N THR A 136 -2.27 -1.87 -19.27
CA THR A 136 -1.17 -1.97 -20.25
C THR A 136 -1.59 -2.60 -21.58
N LEU A 137 -2.68 -3.37 -21.61
CA LEU A 137 -3.18 -3.99 -22.84
C LEU A 137 -3.88 -2.96 -23.74
N SER A 138 -4.64 -2.04 -23.16
CA SER A 138 -5.37 -1.00 -23.90
C SER A 138 -4.55 0.28 -24.09
N ASP A 139 -3.66 0.60 -23.16
CA ASP A 139 -2.69 1.69 -23.25
C ASP A 139 -1.28 1.19 -22.95
N PRO A 140 -0.58 0.59 -23.94
CA PRO A 140 0.79 0.09 -23.77
C PRO A 140 1.82 1.16 -23.40
N HIS A 141 1.45 2.43 -23.54
CA HIS A 141 2.28 3.56 -23.18
C HIS A 141 1.89 4.19 -21.84
N LEU A 142 0.83 3.73 -21.17
CA LEU A 142 0.34 4.27 -19.90
C LEU A 142 0.29 5.82 -19.90
N LYS A 143 -0.28 6.40 -20.96
CA LYS A 143 -0.37 7.84 -21.20
C LYS A 143 -1.23 8.58 -20.18
N GLU A 144 -2.12 7.89 -19.48
CA GLU A 144 -2.87 8.47 -18.37
C GLU A 144 -1.95 8.92 -17.22
N TYR A 145 -0.78 8.29 -17.07
CA TYR A 145 0.12 8.49 -15.93
C TYR A 145 1.37 9.28 -16.31
N ASP A 146 1.77 10.17 -15.40
CA ASP A 146 3.13 10.71 -15.40
C ASP A 146 4.02 9.99 -14.38
N THR A 147 3.43 9.37 -13.36
CA THR A 147 4.16 8.69 -12.28
C THR A 147 3.44 7.39 -11.96
N ILE A 148 4.21 6.31 -11.86
CA ILE A 148 3.73 5.02 -11.36
C ILE A 148 4.52 4.67 -10.11
N ILE A 149 3.81 4.32 -9.06
CA ILE A 149 4.34 3.75 -7.83
C ILE A 149 3.91 2.27 -7.84
N VAL A 150 4.88 1.37 -7.82
CA VAL A 150 4.65 -0.06 -7.58
C VAL A 150 4.89 -0.27 -6.09
N ASP A 151 3.80 -0.33 -5.33
CA ASP A 151 3.86 -0.46 -3.87
C ASP A 151 3.98 -1.94 -3.48
N GLU A 152 4.54 -2.21 -2.30
CA GLU A 152 4.64 -3.58 -1.77
C GLU A 152 5.32 -4.56 -2.75
N ALA A 153 6.34 -4.10 -3.48
CA ALA A 153 7.00 -4.91 -4.53
C ALA A 153 7.73 -6.16 -3.99
N HIS A 154 7.78 -6.32 -2.67
CA HIS A 154 8.26 -7.53 -2.01
C HIS A 154 7.23 -8.66 -1.96
N GLU A 155 5.95 -8.37 -2.23
CA GLU A 155 4.99 -9.44 -2.47
C GLU A 155 5.36 -10.21 -3.74
N ARG A 156 5.45 -11.53 -3.60
CA ARG A 156 5.80 -12.43 -4.70
C ARG A 156 4.58 -12.76 -5.55
N SER A 157 4.00 -11.73 -6.15
CA SER A 157 2.85 -11.85 -7.04
C SER A 157 3.28 -11.79 -8.49
N LEU A 158 2.79 -12.73 -9.30
CA LEU A 158 3.04 -12.77 -10.74
C LEU A 158 2.64 -11.45 -11.45
N ASN A 159 1.59 -10.79 -10.96
CA ASN A 159 1.16 -9.50 -11.50
C ASN A 159 2.21 -8.41 -11.31
N ILE A 160 2.85 -8.36 -10.13
CA ILE A 160 3.91 -7.38 -9.81
C ILE A 160 5.11 -7.62 -10.74
N ASP A 161 5.53 -8.87 -10.91
CA ASP A 161 6.66 -9.22 -11.78
C ASP A 161 6.43 -8.79 -13.24
N PHE A 162 5.23 -9.06 -13.77
CA PHE A 162 4.87 -8.61 -15.12
C PHE A 162 4.82 -7.08 -15.22
N VAL A 163 4.21 -6.40 -14.24
CA VAL A 163 4.15 -4.94 -14.21
C VAL A 163 5.56 -4.35 -14.20
N LEU A 164 6.46 -4.84 -13.35
CA LEU A 164 7.86 -4.38 -13.29
C LEU A 164 8.60 -4.65 -14.61
N GLY A 165 8.41 -5.83 -15.21
CA GLY A 165 9.00 -6.18 -16.50
C GLY A 165 8.53 -5.26 -17.65
N ILE A 166 7.23 -4.94 -17.70
CA ILE A 166 6.65 -4.00 -18.67
C ILE A 166 7.19 -2.59 -18.42
N LEU A 167 7.19 -2.13 -17.17
CA LEU A 167 7.65 -0.80 -16.80
C LEU A 167 9.14 -0.61 -17.12
N LYS A 168 10.00 -1.61 -16.87
CA LYS A 168 11.43 -1.59 -17.25
C LYS A 168 11.63 -1.36 -18.75
N LYS A 169 10.78 -1.95 -19.59
CA LYS A 169 10.80 -1.68 -21.05
C LYS A 169 10.23 -0.29 -21.37
N LEU A 170 9.14 0.11 -20.70
CA LEU A 170 8.43 1.35 -20.97
C LEU A 170 9.26 2.59 -20.62
N ILE A 171 9.96 2.61 -19.49
CA ILE A 171 10.77 3.77 -19.05
C ILE A 171 11.88 4.13 -20.05
N LYS A 172 12.39 3.14 -20.82
CA LYS A 172 13.35 3.38 -21.91
C LYS A 172 12.74 4.21 -23.04
N ARG A 173 11.44 4.04 -23.32
CA ARG A 173 10.68 4.77 -24.36
C ARG A 173 10.04 6.05 -23.83
N ARG A 174 9.64 6.09 -22.54
CA ARG A 174 8.99 7.23 -21.88
C ARG A 174 9.89 7.85 -20.82
N LYS A 175 10.90 8.60 -21.26
CA LYS A 175 11.88 9.28 -20.37
C LYS A 175 11.26 10.22 -19.33
N ARG A 176 10.02 10.70 -19.54
CA ARG A 176 9.30 11.57 -18.61
C ARG A 176 8.43 10.83 -17.58
N LEU A 177 8.21 9.53 -17.77
CA LEU A 177 7.50 8.68 -16.82
C LEU A 177 8.42 8.43 -15.62
N LYS A 178 7.96 8.82 -14.42
CA LYS A 178 8.65 8.50 -13.17
C LYS A 178 8.15 7.15 -12.66
N LEU A 179 9.08 6.33 -12.18
CA LEU A 179 8.79 5.06 -11.55
C LEU A 179 9.31 5.09 -10.11
N ILE A 180 8.46 4.74 -9.17
CA ILE A 180 8.83 4.55 -7.77
C ILE A 180 8.51 3.11 -7.41
N ILE A 181 9.45 2.41 -6.80
CA ILE A 181 9.27 1.04 -6.33
C ILE A 181 9.42 1.08 -4.82
N THR A 182 8.44 0.56 -4.08
CA THR A 182 8.54 0.49 -2.63
C THR A 182 8.65 -0.97 -2.18
N SER A 183 9.33 -1.18 -1.06
CA SER A 183 9.50 -2.52 -0.47
C SER A 183 9.57 -2.41 1.05
N ALA A 184 9.08 -3.43 1.76
CA ALA A 184 9.31 -3.57 3.20
C ALA A 184 10.56 -4.40 3.53
N THR A 185 11.24 -4.94 2.53
CA THR A 185 12.33 -5.91 2.70
C THR A 185 13.68 -5.37 2.22
N ILE A 186 14.76 -6.01 2.70
CA ILE A 186 16.18 -5.68 2.46
C ILE A 186 16.62 -5.97 1.02
N ASP A 187 15.81 -6.64 0.20
CA ASP A 187 16.14 -7.03 -1.18
C ASP A 187 16.18 -5.83 -2.19
N THR A 188 16.39 -4.61 -1.71
CA THR A 188 16.45 -3.36 -2.50
C THR A 188 17.56 -3.36 -3.55
N GLU A 189 18.68 -4.04 -3.28
CA GLU A 189 19.79 -4.16 -4.21
C GLU A 189 19.38 -4.87 -5.51
N LYS A 190 18.52 -5.88 -5.42
CA LYS A 190 18.01 -6.59 -6.60
C LYS A 190 17.19 -5.66 -7.48
N PHE A 191 16.34 -4.83 -6.88
CA PHE A 191 15.60 -3.81 -7.61
C PHE A 191 16.54 -2.76 -8.20
N SER A 192 17.52 -2.27 -7.44
CA SER A 192 18.47 -1.26 -7.94
C SER A 192 19.21 -1.77 -9.16
N LYS A 193 19.78 -2.98 -9.07
CA LYS A 193 20.43 -3.67 -10.19
C LYS A 193 19.50 -3.91 -11.36
N ALA A 194 18.24 -4.30 -11.10
CA ALA A 194 17.24 -4.51 -12.14
C ALA A 194 16.87 -3.21 -12.87
N PHE A 195 17.02 -2.04 -12.24
CA PHE A 195 16.67 -0.73 -12.80
C PHE A 195 17.90 0.17 -12.98
N ASP A 196 18.99 -0.41 -13.51
CA ASP A 196 20.19 0.31 -13.96
C ASP A 196 20.87 1.14 -12.85
N GLY A 197 20.91 0.63 -11.62
CA GLY A 197 21.53 1.29 -10.47
C GLY A 197 20.68 2.41 -9.88
N ALA A 198 19.34 2.27 -9.91
CA ALA A 198 18.42 3.25 -9.35
C ALA A 198 18.74 3.51 -7.86
N PRO A 199 18.70 4.78 -7.39
CA PRO A 199 18.99 5.12 -6.00
C PRO A 199 17.98 4.47 -5.06
N VAL A 200 18.48 4.00 -3.92
CA VAL A 200 17.70 3.42 -2.83
C VAL A 200 17.67 4.43 -1.69
N ILE A 201 16.47 4.72 -1.18
CA ILE A 201 16.27 5.51 0.04
C ILE A 201 15.66 4.59 1.09
N GLU A 202 16.38 4.43 2.20
CA GLU A 202 15.93 3.64 3.34
C GLU A 202 15.22 4.51 4.38
N VAL A 203 14.04 4.05 4.77
CA VAL A 203 13.23 4.65 5.82
C VAL A 203 13.23 3.69 6.99
N SER A 204 14.03 4.00 8.02
CA SER A 204 14.05 3.24 9.26
C SER A 204 12.69 3.32 9.95
N GLY A 205 12.14 2.16 10.32
CA GLY A 205 10.95 2.08 11.15
C GLY A 205 11.28 2.41 12.61
N ARG A 206 10.22 2.52 13.43
CA ARG A 206 10.35 2.50 14.89
C ARG A 206 9.92 1.12 15.35
N MET A 207 10.88 0.23 15.55
CA MET A 207 10.60 -1.06 16.19
C MET A 207 10.66 -0.90 17.71
N TYR A 208 9.71 -1.51 18.39
CA TYR A 208 9.74 -1.72 19.83
C TYR A 208 10.06 -3.18 20.11
N PRO A 209 10.75 -3.51 21.21
CA PRO A 209 11.00 -4.90 21.57
C PRO A 209 9.67 -5.66 21.71
N VAL A 210 9.64 -6.88 21.17
CA VAL A 210 8.48 -7.77 21.23
C VAL A 210 8.88 -9.04 21.99
N ASP A 211 8.15 -9.34 23.07
CA ASP A 211 8.30 -10.59 23.80
C ASP A 211 7.59 -11.72 23.07
N ILE A 212 8.32 -12.79 22.76
CA ILE A 212 7.78 -13.97 22.08
C ILE A 212 7.48 -15.06 23.11
N ARG A 213 6.21 -15.46 23.21
CA ARG A 213 5.76 -16.55 24.08
C ARG A 213 5.30 -17.73 23.25
N TYR A 214 5.93 -18.87 23.46
CA TYR A 214 5.52 -20.14 22.85
C TYR A 214 4.61 -20.88 23.83
N LEU A 215 3.36 -21.09 23.45
CA LEU A 215 2.48 -21.98 24.19
C LEU A 215 2.92 -23.42 23.89
N THR A 216 3.61 -24.05 24.85
CA THR A 216 3.78 -25.50 24.80
C THR A 216 2.40 -26.13 24.93
N ALA A 217 2.08 -27.08 24.05
CA ALA A 217 0.91 -27.94 24.26
C ALA A 217 1.09 -28.66 25.62
N ASP A 218 0.51 -28.09 26.68
CA ASP A 218 0.81 -28.47 28.06
C ASP A 218 0.59 -29.98 28.26
N PRO A 219 1.57 -30.74 28.78
CA PRO A 219 1.36 -32.12 29.19
C PRO A 219 0.21 -32.29 30.20
N HIS A 220 -0.18 -31.24 30.94
CA HIS A 220 -1.37 -31.27 31.80
C HIS A 220 -2.68 -31.14 31.03
N LEU A 221 -2.70 -30.40 29.90
CA LEU A 221 -3.78 -30.51 28.92
C LEU A 221 -3.85 -31.94 28.35
N LYS A 222 -2.72 -32.67 28.27
CA LYS A 222 -2.71 -34.11 27.95
C LYS A 222 -3.25 -35.02 29.05
N LYS A 223 -3.28 -34.63 30.33
CA LYS A 223 -3.83 -35.48 31.41
C LYS A 223 -5.35 -35.45 31.49
N GLN A 224 -6.02 -34.41 30.96
CA GLN A 224 -7.47 -34.46 30.71
C GLN A 224 -7.84 -35.22 29.42
N LYS A 225 -6.86 -35.58 28.57
CA LYS A 225 -7.08 -36.28 27.27
C LYS A 225 -7.48 -37.75 27.37
N GLN A 226 -7.59 -38.34 28.56
CA GLN A 226 -8.01 -39.74 28.70
C GLN A 226 -9.53 -39.93 28.78
N GLN A 227 -10.37 -38.88 28.73
CA GLN A 227 -11.84 -39.02 28.78
C GLN A 227 -12.64 -38.36 27.65
N GLY A 228 -12.01 -37.71 26.66
CA GLY A 228 -12.76 -37.10 25.56
C GLY A 228 -11.86 -36.71 24.40
N ASN A 229 -12.12 -37.33 23.25
CA ASN A 229 -11.29 -37.27 22.05
C ASN A 229 -11.58 -36.02 21.20
N ASN A 230 -11.10 -34.85 21.61
CA ASN A 230 -10.96 -33.71 20.69
C ASN A 230 -9.68 -32.94 21.04
N ASP A 231 -8.72 -32.92 20.12
CA ASP A 231 -7.65 -31.93 20.19
C ASP A 231 -8.27 -30.53 20.04
N LEU A 232 -7.87 -29.59 20.89
CA LEU A 232 -8.32 -28.20 20.81
C LEU A 232 -8.00 -27.65 19.42
N THR A 233 -9.02 -27.08 18.79
CA THR A 233 -8.88 -26.39 17.50
C THR A 233 -8.00 -25.15 17.66
N HIS A 234 -7.41 -24.68 16.56
CA HIS A 234 -6.67 -23.40 16.57
C HIS A 234 -7.56 -22.22 16.98
N VAL A 235 -8.87 -22.30 16.71
CA VAL A 235 -9.86 -21.33 17.17
C VAL A 235 -9.92 -21.30 18.70
N GLU A 236 -10.13 -22.45 19.34
CA GLU A 236 -10.19 -22.56 20.80
C GLU A 236 -8.88 -22.13 21.46
N LEU A 237 -7.73 -22.58 20.94
CA LEU A 237 -6.41 -22.19 21.42
C LEU A 237 -6.19 -20.67 21.34
N THR A 238 -6.69 -20.04 20.28
CA THR A 238 -6.59 -18.59 20.13
C THR A 238 -7.48 -17.86 21.12
N VAL A 239 -8.72 -18.32 21.32
CA VAL A 239 -9.62 -17.73 22.33
C VAL A 239 -9.01 -17.81 23.72
N ASP A 240 -8.42 -18.96 24.08
CA ASP A 240 -7.77 -19.14 25.38
C ASP A 240 -6.52 -18.25 25.54
N ALA A 241 -5.74 -18.07 24.47
CA ALA A 241 -4.60 -17.15 24.47
C ALA A 241 -5.07 -15.70 24.67
N ILE A 242 -6.14 -15.27 23.98
CA ILE A 242 -6.74 -13.94 24.16
C ILE A 242 -7.21 -13.75 25.60
N GLN A 243 -7.90 -14.74 26.18
CA GLN A 243 -8.35 -14.70 27.58
C GLN A 243 -7.20 -14.51 28.56
N THR A 244 -6.11 -15.22 28.32
CA THR A 244 -4.91 -15.14 29.16
C THR A 244 -4.31 -13.73 29.07
N LEU A 245 -4.15 -13.20 27.86
CA LEU A 245 -3.61 -11.85 27.64
C LEU A 245 -4.50 -10.76 28.24
N SER A 246 -5.82 -10.85 28.08
CA SER A 246 -6.77 -9.88 28.64
C SER A 246 -6.82 -9.88 30.18
N ARG A 247 -6.39 -10.96 30.83
CA ARG A 247 -6.24 -11.02 32.30
C ARG A 247 -4.94 -10.38 32.77
N GLU A 248 -3.89 -10.43 31.95
CA GLU A 248 -2.57 -9.84 32.27
C GLU A 248 -2.54 -8.34 32.06
N SER A 249 -3.16 -7.85 30.98
CA SER A 249 -3.24 -6.41 30.66
C SER A 249 -4.61 -6.06 30.11
N GLN A 250 -5.18 -4.98 30.63
CA GLN A 250 -6.40 -4.37 30.07
C GLN A 250 -6.10 -3.27 29.04
N ASN A 251 -4.82 -2.94 28.82
CA ASN A 251 -4.42 -1.89 27.89
C ASN A 251 -3.81 -2.50 26.62
N GLY A 252 -4.33 -2.08 25.46
CA GLY A 252 -3.80 -2.42 24.13
C GLY A 252 -4.78 -3.22 23.26
N ASP A 253 -4.66 -3.05 21.95
CA ASP A 253 -5.43 -3.82 20.96
C ASP A 253 -4.79 -5.20 20.72
N ILE A 254 -5.61 -6.19 20.38
CA ILE A 254 -5.16 -7.55 20.04
C ILE A 254 -5.36 -7.79 18.54
N LEU A 255 -4.27 -8.10 17.83
CA LEU A 255 -4.32 -8.51 16.43
C LEU A 255 -4.19 -10.04 16.33
N VAL A 256 -5.24 -10.69 15.83
CA VAL A 256 -5.31 -12.14 15.65
C VAL A 256 -5.17 -12.49 14.17
N PHE A 257 -4.32 -13.46 13.86
CA PHE A 257 -4.20 -14.02 12.53
C PHE A 257 -4.87 -15.40 12.47
N MET A 258 -5.84 -15.54 11.57
CA MET A 258 -6.58 -16.78 11.35
C MET A 258 -6.41 -17.29 9.91
N PRO A 259 -6.42 -18.62 9.68
CA PRO A 259 -6.18 -19.18 8.36
C PRO A 259 -7.28 -18.86 7.33
N THR A 260 -8.55 -18.89 7.75
CA THR A 260 -9.70 -18.70 6.86
C THR A 260 -10.72 -17.71 7.41
N GLU A 261 -11.63 -17.25 6.54
CA GLU A 261 -12.75 -16.40 6.95
C GLU A 261 -13.70 -17.11 7.92
N GLN A 262 -13.87 -18.42 7.78
CA GLN A 262 -14.70 -19.21 8.69
C GLN A 262 -14.09 -19.23 10.09
N ASP A 263 -12.77 -19.44 10.20
CA ASP A 263 -12.05 -19.42 11.48
C ASP A 263 -12.16 -18.05 12.17
N ILE A 264 -12.09 -16.96 11.39
CA ILE A 264 -12.29 -15.59 11.90
C ILE A 264 -13.69 -15.46 12.52
N ARG A 265 -14.73 -15.86 11.78
CA ARG A 265 -16.12 -15.75 12.25
C ARG A 265 -16.36 -16.58 13.49
N GLU A 266 -15.92 -17.83 13.50
CA GLU A 266 -16.06 -18.73 14.65
C GLU A 266 -15.32 -18.19 15.88
N THR A 267 -14.10 -17.66 15.71
CA THR A 267 -13.37 -17.00 16.80
C THR A 267 -14.15 -15.80 17.34
N CYS A 268 -14.66 -14.92 16.45
CA CYS A 268 -15.46 -13.77 16.86
C CYS A 268 -16.74 -14.18 17.60
N GLU A 269 -17.48 -15.18 17.11
CA GLU A 269 -18.70 -15.68 17.73
C GLU A 269 -18.45 -16.24 19.13
N ILE A 270 -17.37 -17.00 19.33
CA ILE A 270 -16.99 -17.53 20.65
C ILE A 270 -16.60 -16.38 21.59
N LEU A 271 -15.90 -15.36 21.08
CA LEU A 271 -15.55 -14.19 21.88
C LEU A 271 -16.82 -13.43 22.28
N GLU A 272 -17.67 -13.02 21.34
CA GLU A 272 -18.91 -12.28 21.59
C GLU A 272 -19.88 -13.06 22.50
N GLY A 273 -20.07 -14.36 22.24
CA GLY A 273 -20.96 -15.24 23.00
C GLY A 273 -20.53 -15.45 24.46
N LYS A 274 -19.23 -15.30 24.76
CA LYS A 274 -18.70 -15.34 26.13
C LYS A 274 -18.89 -14.02 26.91
N ASN A 275 -19.58 -13.02 26.34
CA ASN A 275 -19.94 -11.78 27.03
C ASN A 275 -18.69 -11.04 27.57
N TYR A 276 -17.70 -10.75 26.72
CA TYR A 276 -16.67 -9.76 27.05
C TYR A 276 -17.33 -8.38 27.10
N LYS A 277 -17.94 -8.08 28.25
CA LYS A 277 -18.27 -6.72 28.62
C LYS A 277 -16.94 -5.98 28.78
N ASN A 278 -16.67 -5.08 27.84
CA ASN A 278 -15.51 -4.18 27.75
C ASN A 278 -14.31 -4.72 26.95
N LEU A 279 -14.53 -4.99 25.66
CA LEU A 279 -13.58 -4.61 24.61
C LEU A 279 -14.04 -3.26 24.03
#